data_AF-A0A2V2A631-F1
#
_entry.id   AF-A0A2V2A631-F1
#
_cell.length_a   1.000
_cell.length_b   1.000
_cell.length_c   1.000
_cell.angle_alpha   90.00
_cell.angle_beta   90.00
_cell.angle_gamma   90.00
#
_symmetry.space_group_name_H-M   'P 1'
#
loop_
_entity.id
_entity.type
_entity.pdbx_description
1 polymer ?
#
loop_
_entity_poly.entity_id
_entity_poly.type
_entity_poly.pdbx_seq_one_letter_code
_entity_poly.pdbx_strand_id
1 'polypeptide(L)'
;MKNKKSDKKDSSADHVEAYLQTLGSDDARETRYYSQEQTFSADELARLINEERLNELMAQSDAFLRGLNDGIKDFDKSTGN
;
A
#
# COMPACT_ATOMS: atom_id res chain seq x y z
N MET A 1 -26.94 55.38 4.47
CA MET A 1 -27.22 53.98 4.08
C MET A 1 -26.28 53.56 2.96
N LYS A 2 -25.38 52.61 3.18
CA LYS A 2 -24.75 51.82 2.12
C LYS A 2 -24.64 50.38 2.63
N ASN A 3 -25.67 49.59 2.33
CA ASN A 3 -25.68 48.14 2.57
C ASN A 3 -24.64 47.51 1.65
N LYS A 4 -23.49 47.10 2.20
CA LYS A 4 -22.53 46.28 1.48
C LYS A 4 -23.02 44.84 1.62
N LYS A 5 -23.71 44.35 0.60
CA LYS A 5 -24.10 42.94 0.50
C LYS A 5 -22.84 42.10 0.65
N SER A 6 -22.75 41.36 1.75
CA SER A 6 -21.69 40.39 1.98
C SER A 6 -22.05 39.14 1.20
N ASP A 7 -21.83 39.19 -0.11
CA ASP A 7 -21.70 37.99 -0.93
C ASP A 7 -20.31 37.38 -0.61
N LYS A 8 -20.20 36.75 0.56
CA LYS A 8 -19.03 35.98 0.97
C LYS A 8 -19.43 34.51 0.99
N LYS A 9 -19.41 33.92 -0.19
CA LYS A 9 -19.23 32.47 -0.38
C LYS A 9 -18.03 32.19 -1.29
N ASP A 10 -17.07 33.11 -1.34
CA ASP A 10 -15.85 33.02 -2.17
C ASP A 10 -14.56 33.18 -1.34
N SER A 11 -14.66 33.20 0.00
CA SER A 11 -13.49 33.32 0.85
C SER A 11 -12.83 31.96 1.05
N SER A 12 -11.51 31.90 0.95
CA SER A 12 -10.73 30.69 1.28
C SER A 12 -11.01 30.22 2.71
N ALA A 13 -11.32 31.13 3.63
CA ALA A 13 -11.72 30.80 5.00
C ALA A 13 -13.04 30.01 5.06
N ASP A 14 -14.04 30.37 4.25
CA ASP A 14 -15.34 29.68 4.22
C ASP A 14 -15.20 28.28 3.57
N HIS A 15 -14.28 28.14 2.60
CA HIS A 15 -13.93 26.85 2.02
C HIS A 15 -13.20 25.93 3.00
N VAL A 16 -12.25 26.47 3.76
CA VAL A 16 -11.51 25.73 4.79
C VAL A 16 -12.45 25.31 5.92
N GLU A 17 -13.33 26.21 6.37
CA GLU A 17 -14.36 25.93 7.38
C GLU A 17 -15.28 24.79 6.94
N ALA A 18 -15.81 24.86 5.72
CA ALA A 18 -16.66 23.82 5.16
C ALA A 18 -15.91 22.48 5.06
N TYR A 19 -14.64 22.50 4.63
CA TYR A 19 -13.82 21.30 4.55
C TYR A 19 -13.55 20.68 5.92
N LEU A 20 -13.21 21.48 6.92
CA LEU A 20 -12.98 21.04 8.31
C LEU A 20 -14.25 20.43 8.93
N GLN A 21 -15.43 21.01 8.65
CA GLN A 21 -16.70 20.43 9.08
C GLN A 21 -16.96 19.04 8.48
N THR A 22 -16.48 18.76 7.26
CA THR A 22 -16.56 17.41 6.65
C THR A 22 -15.54 16.40 7.19
N LEU A 23 -14.55 16.86 7.97
CA LEU A 23 -13.54 16.01 8.63
C LEU A 23 -13.93 15.64 10.07
N GLY A 24 -14.85 16.37 10.68
CA GLY A 24 -15.29 16.17 12.07
C GLY A 24 -16.28 15.02 12.29
N SER A 25 -16.77 14.37 11.22
CA SER A 25 -17.56 13.14 11.33
C SER A 25 -16.62 11.94 11.27
N ASP A 26 -16.48 11.21 12.38
CA ASP A 26 -15.55 10.07 12.53
C ASP A 26 -15.69 9.03 11.40
N ASP A 27 -16.92 8.77 10.92
CA ASP A 27 -17.21 7.84 9.82
C ASP A 27 -16.56 8.24 8.48
N ALA A 28 -16.51 9.55 8.17
CA ALA A 28 -15.89 10.04 6.94
C ALA A 28 -14.35 10.05 7.03
N ARG A 29 -13.81 10.02 8.25
CA ARG A 29 -12.37 9.97 8.50
C ARG A 29 -11.86 8.54 8.30
N GLU A 30 -12.51 7.56 8.90
CA GLU A 30 -12.23 6.13 8.74
C GLU A 30 -12.23 5.72 7.25
N THR A 31 -13.30 6.10 6.52
CA THR A 31 -13.46 5.75 5.11
C THR A 31 -12.37 6.38 4.22
N ARG A 32 -11.90 7.61 4.51
CA ARG A 32 -10.81 8.25 3.74
C ARG A 32 -9.43 7.72 4.11
N TYR A 33 -9.20 7.31 5.35
CA TYR A 33 -7.92 6.69 5.75
C TYR A 33 -7.74 5.32 5.08
N TYR A 34 -8.83 4.55 4.92
CA TYR A 34 -8.78 3.23 4.28
C TYR A 34 -9.08 3.22 2.77
N SER A 35 -9.74 4.24 2.19
CA SER A 35 -9.89 4.35 0.73
C SER A 35 -8.65 4.93 0.03
N GLN A 36 -7.61 5.26 0.79
CA GLN A 36 -6.31 5.67 0.25
C GLN A 36 -5.31 4.51 0.34
N GLU A 37 -5.68 3.36 -0.21
CA GLU A 37 -4.65 2.47 -0.77
C GLU A 37 -3.98 3.24 -1.91
N GLN A 38 -3.03 4.10 -1.56
CA GLN A 38 -2.18 4.73 -2.57
C GLN A 38 -1.45 3.57 -3.24
N THR A 39 -1.84 3.33 -4.49
CA THR A 39 -1.16 2.37 -5.33
C THR A 39 0.23 2.93 -5.57
N PHE A 40 1.23 2.33 -4.94
CA PHE A 40 2.61 2.73 -5.17
C PHE A 40 2.94 2.55 -6.65
N SER A 41 3.62 3.54 -7.23
CA SER A 41 4.20 3.38 -8.55
C SER A 41 5.25 2.27 -8.53
N ALA A 42 5.56 1.69 -9.69
CA ALA A 42 6.61 0.67 -9.81
C ALA A 42 7.97 1.20 -9.30
N ASP A 43 8.27 2.48 -9.52
CA ASP A 43 9.51 3.12 -9.08
C ASP A 43 9.55 3.32 -7.55
N GLU A 44 8.40 3.61 -6.93
CA GLU A 44 8.28 3.70 -5.46
C GLU A 44 8.36 2.33 -4.81
N LEU A 45 7.74 1.32 -5.42
CA LEU A 45 7.88 -0.07 -5.00
C LEU A 45 9.34 -0.52 -5.12
N ALA A 46 10.04 -0.19 -6.21
CA ALA A 46 11.46 -0.52 -6.37
C ALA A 46 12.35 0.17 -5.31
N ARG A 47 11.98 1.36 -4.83
CA ARG A 47 12.69 2.05 -3.72
C ARG A 47 12.34 1.48 -2.35
N LEU A 48 11.11 1.02 -2.16
CA LEU A 48 10.63 0.44 -0.90
C LEU A 48 11.09 -1.01 -0.73
N ILE A 49 11.13 -1.76 -1.83
CA ILE A 49 11.59 -3.14 -1.90
C ILE A 49 13.11 -3.11 -1.88
N ASN A 50 13.70 -3.68 -0.83
CA ASN A 50 15.14 -3.92 -0.80
C ASN A 50 15.46 -5.06 -1.79
N GLU A 51 15.95 -4.71 -2.97
CA GLU A 51 16.26 -5.65 -4.05
C GLU A 51 17.26 -6.73 -3.61
N GLU A 52 18.27 -6.38 -2.80
CA GLU A 52 19.25 -7.32 -2.26
C GLU A 52 18.56 -8.39 -1.41
N ARG A 53 17.71 -7.97 -0.47
CA ARG A 53 16.96 -8.88 0.40
C ARG A 53 15.94 -9.71 -0.38
N LEU A 54 15.32 -9.16 -1.41
CA LEU A 54 14.42 -9.91 -2.29
C LEU A 54 15.19 -10.99 -3.06
N ASN A 55 16.33 -10.64 -3.63
CA ASN A 55 17.18 -11.57 -4.38
C ASN A 55 17.73 -12.68 -3.48
N GLU A 56 18.12 -12.38 -2.24
CA GLU A 56 18.50 -13.36 -1.24
C GLU A 56 17.36 -14.35 -0.94
N LEU A 57 16.14 -13.84 -0.74
CA LEU A 57 14.98 -14.68 -0.46
C LEU A 57 14.64 -15.61 -1.64
N MET A 58 14.73 -15.09 -2.87
CA MET A 58 14.53 -15.88 -4.09
C MET A 58 15.59 -16.97 -4.24
N ALA A 59 16.87 -16.65 -3.99
CA ALA A 59 17.96 -17.62 -4.04
C ALA A 59 17.81 -18.73 -2.97
N GLN A 60 17.36 -18.37 -1.77
CA GLN A 60 17.04 -19.34 -0.72
C GLN A 60 15.87 -20.25 -1.13
N SER A 61 14.86 -19.70 -1.80
CA SER A 61 13.74 -20.48 -2.34
C SER A 61 14.21 -21.49 -3.38
N ASP A 62 15.04 -21.08 -4.34
CA ASP A 62 15.61 -21.97 -5.35
C ASP A 62 16.44 -23.11 -4.72
N ALA A 63 17.27 -22.78 -3.73
CA ALA A 63 18.07 -23.78 -3.01
C ALA A 63 17.18 -24.77 -2.26
N PHE A 64 16.13 -24.29 -1.59
CA PHE A 64 15.14 -25.14 -0.92
C PHE A 64 14.42 -26.06 -1.91
N LEU A 65 13.92 -25.53 -3.04
CA LEU A 65 13.21 -26.30 -4.05
C LEU A 65 14.10 -27.36 -4.71
N ARG A 66 15.38 -27.04 -4.95
CA ARG A 66 16.37 -28.02 -5.44
C ARG A 66 16.58 -29.14 -4.43
N GLY A 67 16.81 -28.80 -3.16
CA GLY A 67 16.97 -29.78 -2.09
C GLY A 67 15.76 -30.68 -1.90
N LEU A 68 14.54 -30.11 -1.98
CA LEU A 68 13.30 -30.88 -1.94
C LEU A 68 13.21 -31.86 -3.12
N ASN A 69 13.47 -31.39 -4.33
CA ASN A 69 13.39 -32.22 -5.54
C ASN A 69 14.42 -33.35 -5.53
N ASP A 70 15.64 -33.07 -5.07
CA ASP A 70 16.69 -34.09 -4.96
C ASP A 70 16.37 -35.09 -3.84
N GLY A 71 15.83 -34.63 -2.70
CA GLY A 71 15.32 -35.51 -1.65
C GLY A 71 14.19 -36.43 -2.11
N ILE A 72 13.27 -35.93 -2.95
CA ILE A 72 12.20 -36.76 -3.54
C ILE A 72 12.78 -37.84 -4.46
N LYS A 73 13.75 -37.49 -5.32
CA LYS A 73 14.42 -38.47 -6.20
C LYS A 73 15.20 -39.51 -5.42
N ASP A 74 15.89 -39.11 -4.35
CA ASP A 74 16.65 -40.05 -3.53
C ASP A 74 15.71 -40.99 -2.76
N PHE A 75 14.55 -40.50 -2.31
CA PHE A 75 13.51 -41.35 -1.73
C PHE A 75 12.97 -42.38 -2.74
N ASP A 76 12.66 -41.94 -3.96
CA ASP A 76 12.18 -42.80 -5.05
C ASP A 76 13.22 -43.89 -5.44
N LYS A 77 14.50 -43.51 -5.53
CA LYS A 77 15.60 -44.47 -5.75
C LYS A 77 15.80 -45.43 -4.57
N SER A 78 15.56 -45.00 -3.34
CA SER A 78 15.72 -45.85 -2.15
C SER A 78 14.55 -46.82 -1.93
N THR A 79 13.41 -46.58 -2.56
CA THR A 79 12.19 -47.39 -2.41
C THR A 79 11.90 -48.27 -3.62
N GLY A 80 12.64 -48.11 -4.72
CA GLY A 80 12.69 -49.08 -5.82
C GLY A 80 13.54 -50.31 -5.47
N ASN A 81 12.97 -51.50 -5.67
CA ASN A 81 13.73 -52.75 -5.88
C ASN A 81 14.85 -52.58 -6.93
#